data_AF-A0A969S4H1-F1
#
_entry.id   AF-A0A969S4H1-F1
#
_cell.length_a   1.000
_cell.length_b   1.000
_cell.length_c   1.000
_cell.angle_alpha   90.00
_cell.angle_beta   90.00
_cell.angle_gamma   90.00
#
_symmetry.space_group_name_H-M   'P 1'
#
loop_
_entity.id
_entity.type
_entity.pdbx_description
1 polymer ?
#
loop_
_entity_poly.entity_id
_entity_poly.type
_entity_poly.pdbx_seq_one_letter_code
_entity_poly.pdbx_strand_id
1 'polypeptide(L)'
;MEQCTASGFQPKVLKQTTATWMLTLLSLVAAGVGIAILPSNVLNLERRGVAFCEIEGLEIERKISIVWHRNNDSIVLKNFLELL
;
A
#
# COMPACT_ATOMS: atom_id res chain seq x y z
N MET A 1 -7.19 -9.43 7.22
CA MET A 1 -8.16 -10.45 7.70
C MET A 1 -9.11 -9.85 8.72
N GLU A 2 -8.62 -9.15 9.74
CA GLU A 2 -9.45 -8.53 10.80
C GLU A 2 -10.60 -7.67 10.27
N GLN A 3 -10.35 -6.74 9.33
CA GLN A 3 -11.39 -5.89 8.73
C GLN A 3 -12.45 -6.67 7.95
N CYS A 4 -12.09 -7.78 7.29
CA CYS A 4 -13.06 -8.63 6.61
C CYS A 4 -13.99 -9.31 7.63
N THR A 5 -13.41 -9.84 8.73
CA THR A 5 -14.17 -10.45 9.83
C THR A 5 -15.08 -9.42 10.49
N ALA A 6 -14.60 -8.19 10.74
CA ALA A 6 -15.39 -7.10 11.28
C ALA A 6 -16.58 -6.73 10.36
N SER A 7 -16.39 -6.87 9.05
CA SER A 7 -17.43 -6.71 8.04
C SER A 7 -18.34 -7.95 7.87
N GLY A 8 -18.20 -8.98 8.72
CA GLY A 8 -19.06 -10.14 8.75
C GLY A 8 -18.74 -11.25 7.73
N PHE A 9 -17.57 -11.22 7.09
CA PHE A 9 -17.19 -12.26 6.14
C PHE A 9 -15.75 -12.76 6.31
N GLN A 10 -15.49 -13.96 5.81
CA GLN A 10 -14.13 -14.50 5.66
C GLN A 10 -13.76 -14.53 4.18
N PRO A 11 -12.61 -13.96 3.77
CA PRO A 11 -12.22 -13.99 2.37
C PRO A 11 -11.89 -15.42 1.94
N LYS A 12 -12.33 -15.81 0.75
CA LYS A 12 -11.95 -17.09 0.14
C LYS A 12 -10.57 -16.95 -0.50
N VAL A 13 -9.53 -17.36 0.22
CA VAL A 13 -8.15 -17.30 -0.26
C VAL A 13 -7.73 -18.66 -0.83
N LEU A 14 -7.58 -18.75 -2.16
CA LEU A 14 -7.08 -19.97 -2.81
C LEU A 14 -5.55 -20.07 -2.74
N LYS A 15 -4.87 -18.98 -3.08
CA LYS A 15 -3.41 -18.84 -3.01
C LYS A 15 -3.06 -17.42 -2.61
N GLN A 16 -2.07 -17.29 -1.74
CA GLN A 16 -1.50 -16.01 -1.34
C GLN A 16 -0.11 -15.86 -1.96
N THR A 17 0.16 -14.70 -2.54
CA THR A 17 1.48 -14.35 -3.08
C THR A 17 1.97 -13.10 -2.38
N THR A 18 3.22 -13.16 -1.92
CA THR A 18 3.93 -12.00 -1.39
C THR A 18 4.97 -11.59 -2.42
N ALA A 19 4.95 -10.33 -2.83
CA ALA A 19 6.00 -9.76 -3.65
C ALA A 19 6.53 -8.50 -2.98
N THR A 20 7.84 -8.28 -3.07
CA THR A 20 8.50 -7.11 -2.48
C THR A 20 8.09 -5.81 -3.16
N TRP A 21 7.72 -5.87 -4.45
CA TRP A 21 7.45 -4.69 -5.28
C TRP A 21 6.04 -4.71 -5.84
N MET A 22 5.37 -3.55 -5.82
CA MET A 22 4.01 -3.40 -6.37
C MET A 22 3.94 -3.71 -7.86
N LEU A 23 4.99 -3.41 -8.63
CA LEU A 23 5.07 -3.69 -10.06
C LEU A 23 4.93 -5.18 -10.39
N THR A 24 5.48 -6.05 -9.54
CA THR A 24 5.35 -7.51 -9.70
C THR A 24 3.91 -7.95 -9.51
N LEU A 25 3.22 -7.42 -8.48
CA LEU A 25 1.80 -7.72 -8.25
C LEU A 25 0.94 -7.22 -9.40
N LEU A 26 1.15 -5.99 -9.87
CA LEU A 26 0.41 -5.44 -11.01
C LEU A 26 0.62 -6.27 -12.30
N SER A 27 1.82 -6.81 -12.51
CA SER A 27 2.10 -7.67 -13.66
C SER A 27 1.33 -9.00 -13.58
N LEU A 28 1.19 -9.58 -12.39
CA LEU A 28 0.40 -10.79 -12.18
C LEU A 28 -1.11 -10.53 -12.37
N VAL A 29 -1.61 -9.39 -11.90
CA VAL A 29 -3.01 -8.98 -12.12
C VAL A 29 -3.27 -8.77 -13.61
N ALA A 30 -2.40 -8.06 -14.32
CA ALA A 30 -2.50 -7.86 -15.76
C ALA A 30 -2.44 -9.17 -16.57
N ALA A 31 -1.73 -10.19 -16.04
CA ALA A 31 -1.67 -11.53 -16.61
C ALA A 31 -2.89 -12.41 -16.24
N GLY A 32 -3.86 -11.90 -15.48
CA GLY A 32 -5.08 -12.61 -15.10
C GLY A 32 -4.92 -13.62 -13.95
N VAL A 33 -3.83 -13.54 -13.19
CA VAL A 33 -3.57 -14.49 -12.08
C VAL A 33 -4.52 -14.28 -10.90
N GLY A 34 -5.05 -13.07 -10.72
CA GLY A 34 -5.99 -12.74 -9.65
C GLY A 34 -6.10 -11.24 -9.39
N ILE A 35 -6.37 -10.87 -8.13
CA ILE A 35 -6.48 -9.49 -7.65
C ILE A 35 -5.42 -9.18 -6.60
N ALA A 36 -5.15 -7.89 -6.37
CA ALA A 36 -4.26 -7.42 -5.32
C ALA A 36 -4.90 -6.25 -4.56
N ILE A 37 -4.71 -6.20 -3.24
CA ILE A 37 -5.06 -5.04 -2.41
C ILE A 37 -3.77 -4.24 -2.20
N LEU A 38 -3.76 -2.99 -2.65
CA LEU A 38 -2.58 -2.14 -2.66
C LEU A 38 -2.91 -0.77 -2.04
N PRO A 39 -1.92 -0.10 -1.42
CA PRO A 39 -2.09 1.30 -0.99
C PRO A 39 -2.36 2.22 -2.17
N SER A 40 -3.03 3.35 -1.91
CA SER A 40 -3.47 4.32 -2.93
C SER A 40 -2.34 4.91 -3.79
N ASN A 41 -1.09 4.88 -3.31
CA ASN A 41 0.06 5.34 -4.08
C ASN A 41 0.32 4.53 -5.36
N VAL A 42 -0.30 3.35 -5.52
CA VAL A 42 -0.27 2.56 -6.75
C VAL A 42 -0.89 3.31 -7.94
N LEU A 43 -1.77 4.28 -7.69
CA LEU A 43 -2.39 5.09 -8.75
C LEU A 43 -1.37 5.95 -9.51
N ASN A 44 -0.19 6.19 -8.92
CA ASN A 44 0.94 6.83 -9.62
C ASN A 44 1.66 5.87 -10.59
N LEU A 45 1.30 4.58 -10.60
CA LEU A 45 1.86 3.55 -11.46
C LEU A 45 0.79 3.11 -12.47
N GLU A 46 0.74 3.79 -13.62
CA GLU A 46 -0.14 3.36 -14.69
C GLU A 46 0.33 2.01 -15.27
N ARG A 47 -0.53 0.99 -15.20
CA ARG A 47 -0.30 -0.30 -15.84
C ARG A 47 -1.48 -0.67 -16.74
N ARG A 48 -1.20 -0.73 -18.04
CA ARG A 48 -2.18 -1.18 -19.03
C ARG A 48 -2.64 -2.60 -18.70
N GLY A 49 -3.95 -2.85 -18.79
CA GLY A 49 -4.54 -4.16 -18.49
C GLY A 49 -4.88 -4.38 -17.01
N VAL A 50 -4.78 -3.35 -16.16
CA VAL A 50 -5.24 -3.38 -14.77
C VAL A 50 -6.34 -2.34 -14.58
N ALA A 51 -7.44 -2.74 -13.96
CA ALA A 51 -8.46 -1.83 -13.47
C ALA A 51 -8.23 -1.58 -11.98
N PHE A 52 -8.33 -0.31 -11.56
CA PHE A 52 -8.25 0.09 -10.17
C PHE A 52 -9.66 0.30 -9.62
N CYS A 53 -9.92 -0.23 -8.43
CA CYS A 53 -11.19 -0.12 -7.73
C CYS A 53 -10.90 0.31 -6.29
N GLU A 54 -11.52 1.41 -5.85
CA GLU A 54 -11.43 1.87 -4.47
C GLU A 54 -12.30 0.97 -3.57
N ILE A 55 -11.83 0.69 -2.36
CA ILE A 55 -12.57 -0.11 -1.38
C ILE A 55 -13.32 0.85 -0.46
N GLU A 56 -14.62 1.00 -0.69
CA GLU A 56 -15.49 1.87 0.12
C GLU A 56 -15.56 1.41 1.58
N GLY A 57 -15.58 2.37 2.51
CA GLY A 57 -15.70 2.10 3.94
C GLY A 57 -14.47 1.44 4.59
N LEU A 58 -13.35 1.36 3.88
CA LEU A 58 -12.12 0.78 4.39
C LEU A 58 -11.26 1.83 5.11
N GLU A 59 -11.40 1.92 6.44
CA GLU A 59 -10.56 2.77 7.29
C GLU A 59 -9.21 2.06 7.62
N ILE A 60 -8.42 1.73 6.60
CA ILE A 60 -7.04 1.24 6.80
C ILE A 60 -6.05 2.28 6.31
N GLU A 61 -5.45 3.00 7.25
CA GLU A 61 -4.40 3.96 6.95
C GLU A 61 -3.01 3.37 7.18
N ARG A 62 -2.14 3.48 6.17
CA ARG A 62 -0.71 3.22 6.36
C ARG A 62 -0.04 4.51 6.83
N LYS A 63 0.45 4.50 8.06
CA LYS A 63 1.24 5.62 8.61
C LYS A 63 2.68 5.56 8.07
N ILE A 64 3.16 6.68 7.55
CA ILE A 64 4.56 6.89 7.22
C ILE A 64 5.14 7.77 8.33
N SER A 65 6.21 7.30 8.96
CA SER A 65 6.88 8.01 10.04
C SER A 65 8.32 8.27 9.66
N ILE A 66 8.83 9.43 10.07
CA ILE A 66 10.23 9.80 9.90
C ILE A 66 10.90 9.74 11.26
N VAL A 67 12.10 9.16 11.30
CA VAL A 67 12.86 8.94 12.53
C VAL A 67 14.26 9.49 12.38
N TRP A 68 14.75 10.14 13.44
CA TRP A 68 16.10 10.68 13.52
C TRP A 68 16.64 10.51 14.92
N HIS A 69 17.96 10.61 15.06
CA HIS A 69 18.60 10.56 16.37
C HIS A 69 18.20 11.79 17.20
N ARG A 70 17.82 11.58 18.47
CA ARG A 70 17.28 12.65 19.34
C ARG A 70 18.22 13.86 19.49
N ASN A 71 19.52 13.63 19.41
CA ASN A 71 20.57 14.65 19.57
C ASN A 71 21.15 15.12 18.22
N ASN A 72 20.39 15.05 17.12
CA ASN A 72 20.84 15.50 15.81
C ASN A 72 20.56 17.01 15.64
N ASP A 73 21.60 17.83 15.71
CA ASP A 73 21.52 19.29 15.60
C ASP A 73 21.73 19.83 14.17
N SER A 74 21.75 18.95 13.17
CA SER A 74 21.97 19.32 11.76
C SER A 74 20.94 20.33 11.28
N ILE A 75 21.40 21.44 10.71
CA ILE A 75 20.53 22.42 10.04
C ILE A 75 19.79 21.80 8.85
N VAL A 76 20.39 20.81 8.18
CA VAL A 76 19.76 20.09 7.06
C VAL A 76 18.54 19.30 7.54
N LEU A 77 18.64 18.66 8.72
CA LEU A 77 17.51 17.95 9.31
C LEU A 77 16.38 18.93 9.68
N LYS A 78 16.71 20.05 10.33
CA LYS A 78 15.73 21.08 10.70
C LYS A 78 14.99 21.60 9.46
N ASN A 79 15.73 22.01 8.44
CA ASN A 79 15.16 22.50 7.19
C ASN A 79 14.32 21.43 6.47
N PHE A 80 14.75 20.16 6.48
CA PHE A 80 13.97 19.08 5.88
C PHE A 80 12.64 18.85 6.61
N LEU A 81 12.64 18.92 7.94
CA LEU A 81 11.42 18.76 8.74
C LEU A 81 10.42 19.91 8.52
N GLU A 82 10.88 21.11 8.17
CA GLU A 82 10.01 22.25 7.82
C GLU A 82 9.35 22.12 6.44
N LEU A 83 9.86 21.23 5.57
CA LEU A 83 9.31 21.00 4.22
C LEU A 83 8.25 19.89 4.16
N LEU A 84 8.05 19.17 5.26
CA LEU A 84 7.08 18.09 5.39
C LEU A 84 5.74 18.60 5.89
#